data_AF-A0A1M3KJG7-F1
#
_entry.id   AF-A0A1M3KJG7-F1
#
_cell.length_a   1.000
_cell.length_b   1.000
_cell.length_c   1.000
_cell.angle_alpha   90.00
_cell.angle_beta   90.00
_cell.angle_gamma   90.00
#
_symmetry.space_group_name_H-M   'P 1'
#
loop_
_entity.id
_entity.type
_entity.pdbx_description
1 polymer ?
#
loop_
_entity_poly.entity_id
_entity_poly.type
_entity_poly.pdbx_seq_one_letter_code
_entity_poly.pdbx_strand_id
1 'polypeptide(L)'
;MMKKHVFLYLAGIFLLSALALFRSGMSVSANPVAQVYYYTPTAQPDGRILYTVKEYDTCISISLMNNITQDQLRLLNNIQGDGCLFLRVGQELLLGMAAAEPTAGAEVIPTTMLPSPTPFNGSGELCVLLFNDINGNAFIDDDTVELPLAGGAISVNDRSGRIAINENTSSSGESCFKDLPEDIYSISIAVPEGYNATMRTSVDVKLIAGDITSVDFGAQISAAAEPAPGEVAADNRSPLLGILGGLVLVFGVGFGLYALNLQRK
;
A
#
# COMPACT_ATOMS: atom_id res chain seq x y z
N MET A 1 4.37 30.09 -85.48
CA MET A 1 3.12 29.56 -84.88
C MET A 1 3.35 28.44 -83.85
N MET A 2 4.41 27.62 -83.94
CA MET A 2 4.65 26.48 -83.03
C MET A 2 5.01 26.80 -81.56
N LYS A 3 5.63 27.97 -81.26
CA LYS A 3 6.04 28.32 -79.88
C LYS A 3 4.88 28.52 -78.88
N LYS A 4 3.71 29.02 -79.33
CA LYS A 4 2.52 29.19 -78.47
C LYS A 4 1.90 27.85 -78.05
N HIS A 5 1.93 26.86 -78.95
CA HIS A 5 1.40 25.53 -78.65
C HIS A 5 2.32 24.77 -77.68
N VAL A 6 3.65 24.87 -77.83
CA VAL A 6 4.61 24.25 -76.91
C VAL A 6 4.47 24.81 -75.48
N PHE A 7 4.22 26.11 -75.33
CA PHE A 7 3.99 26.73 -74.02
C PHE A 7 2.70 26.22 -73.35
N LEU A 8 1.62 26.03 -74.13
CA LEU A 8 0.36 25.47 -73.62
C LEU A 8 0.50 24.00 -73.19
N TYR A 9 1.29 23.19 -73.92
CA TYR A 9 1.56 21.81 -73.53
C TYR A 9 2.42 21.71 -72.26
N LEU A 10 3.46 22.54 -72.14
CA LEU A 10 4.29 22.58 -70.93
C LEU A 10 3.51 23.07 -69.70
N ALA A 11 2.64 24.08 -69.86
CA ALA A 11 1.76 24.53 -68.79
C ALA A 11 0.75 23.44 -68.37
N GLY A 12 0.21 22.68 -69.33
CA GLY A 12 -0.68 21.55 -69.06
C GLY A 12 0.01 20.41 -68.31
N ILE A 13 1.24 20.04 -68.70
CA ILE A 13 2.04 19.02 -68.01
C ILE A 13 2.41 19.49 -66.60
N PHE A 14 2.78 20.76 -66.43
CA PHE A 14 3.07 21.32 -65.11
C PHE A 14 1.85 21.27 -64.20
N LEU A 15 0.67 21.63 -64.71
CA LEU A 15 -0.58 21.61 -63.94
C LEU A 15 -1.02 20.19 -63.57
N LEU A 16 -0.84 19.22 -64.47
CA LEU A 16 -1.06 17.79 -64.18
C LEU A 16 -0.06 17.25 -63.15
N SER A 17 1.21 17.66 -63.23
CA SER A 17 2.24 17.26 -62.26
C SER A 17 1.99 17.86 -60.88
N ALA A 18 1.53 19.11 -60.81
CA ALA A 18 1.16 19.78 -59.57
C ALA A 18 -0.06 19.10 -58.91
N LEU A 19 -1.05 18.69 -59.72
CA LEU A 19 -2.23 17.96 -59.22
C LEU A 19 -1.87 16.56 -58.71
N ALA A 20 -0.90 15.89 -59.35
CA ALA A 20 -0.39 14.59 -58.91
C ALA A 20 0.37 14.71 -57.58
N LEU A 21 1.19 15.75 -57.40
CA LEU A 21 1.92 16.01 -56.15
C LEU A 21 1.01 16.40 -54.99
N PHE A 22 -0.15 17.01 -55.27
CA PHE A 22 -1.14 17.36 -54.24
C PHE A 22 -1.87 16.12 -53.67
N ARG A 23 -1.99 15.02 -54.44
CA ARG A 23 -2.61 13.77 -53.97
C ARG A 23 -1.71 12.93 -53.05
N SER A 24 -0.39 13.15 -53.08
CA SER A 24 0.57 12.45 -52.23
C SER A 24 0.79 13.08 -50.84
N GLY A 25 0.15 14.22 -50.53
CA GLY A 25 0.36 14.96 -49.28
C GLY A 25 -0.70 14.77 -48.19
N MET A 26 -1.78 14.02 -48.44
CA MET A 26 -2.82 13.78 -47.44
C MET A 26 -2.59 12.42 -46.78
N SER A 27 -1.94 12.44 -45.62
CA SER A 27 -1.93 11.29 -44.73
C SER A 27 -3.36 11.05 -44.23
N VAL A 28 -3.98 9.95 -44.65
CA VAL A 28 -5.20 9.45 -44.02
C VAL A 28 -4.80 8.97 -42.63
N SER A 29 -5.03 9.82 -41.63
CA SER A 29 -4.99 9.39 -40.24
C SER A 29 -6.23 8.53 -40.01
N ALA A 30 -6.05 7.21 -40.08
CA ALA A 30 -7.04 6.29 -39.55
C ALA A 30 -7.03 6.48 -38.03
N ASN A 31 -7.97 7.28 -37.52
CA ASN A 31 -8.21 7.33 -36.09
C ASN A 31 -8.54 5.89 -35.66
N PRO A 32 -7.77 5.28 -34.74
CA PRO A 32 -8.12 3.95 -34.28
C PRO A 32 -9.54 4.03 -33.75
N VAL A 33 -10.44 3.21 -34.31
CA VAL A 33 -11.78 3.06 -33.76
C VAL A 33 -11.57 2.70 -32.30
N ALA A 34 -12.01 3.58 -31.40
CA ALA A 34 -11.92 3.30 -29.97
C ALA A 34 -12.65 1.98 -29.75
N GLN A 35 -11.89 0.93 -29.49
CA GLN A 35 -12.44 -0.37 -29.15
C GLN A 35 -13.12 -0.20 -27.80
N VAL A 36 -14.43 -0.06 -27.83
CA VAL A 36 -15.25 -0.07 -26.62
C VAL A 36 -15.14 -1.48 -26.07
N TYR A 37 -14.43 -1.63 -24.96
CA TYR A 37 -14.44 -2.87 -24.18
C TYR A 37 -15.82 -3.00 -23.54
N TYR A 38 -16.74 -3.70 -24.21
CA TYR A 38 -17.99 -4.12 -23.60
C TYR A 38 -17.80 -5.53 -23.05
N TYR A 39 -17.96 -5.68 -21.74
CA TYR A 39 -17.98 -6.98 -21.09
C TYR A 39 -19.35 -7.61 -21.35
N THR A 40 -19.40 -8.58 -22.26
CA THR A 40 -20.58 -9.43 -22.39
C THR A 40 -20.67 -10.36 -21.19
N PRO A 41 -21.85 -10.57 -20.59
CA PRO A 41 -21.98 -11.46 -19.46
C PRO A 41 -21.61 -12.89 -19.83
N THR A 42 -20.80 -13.53 -18.99
CA THR A 42 -20.43 -14.94 -19.14
C THR A 42 -21.54 -15.82 -18.56
N ALA A 43 -21.81 -16.96 -19.19
CA ALA A 43 -22.78 -17.93 -18.69
C ALA A 43 -22.38 -18.45 -17.29
N GLN A 44 -23.33 -18.49 -16.38
CA GLN A 44 -23.18 -19.10 -15.05
C GLN A 44 -23.03 -20.63 -15.18
N PRO A 45 -22.56 -21.32 -14.12
CA PRO A 45 -22.40 -22.78 -14.13
C PRO A 45 -23.66 -23.59 -14.47
N ASP A 46 -24.84 -22.99 -14.34
CA ASP A 46 -26.14 -23.57 -14.71
C ASP A 46 -26.62 -23.17 -16.11
N GLY A 47 -25.73 -22.54 -16.90
CA GLY A 47 -25.99 -22.14 -18.29
C GLY A 47 -26.73 -20.81 -18.43
N ARG A 48 -27.18 -20.16 -17.36
CA ARG A 48 -27.86 -18.86 -17.48
C ARG A 48 -26.88 -17.74 -17.80
N ILE A 49 -27.19 -16.93 -18.79
CA ILE A 49 -26.47 -15.67 -19.08
C ILE A 49 -27.27 -14.54 -18.46
N LEU A 50 -26.78 -13.95 -17.36
CA LEU A 50 -27.45 -12.86 -16.64
C LEU A 50 -26.76 -11.52 -16.88
N TYR A 51 -27.54 -10.45 -17.05
CA TYR A 51 -27.06 -9.07 -17.15
C TYR A 51 -27.57 -8.24 -15.97
N THR A 52 -26.68 -7.50 -15.31
CA THR A 52 -27.06 -6.55 -14.26
C THR A 52 -27.25 -5.15 -14.85
N VAL A 53 -28.47 -4.63 -14.77
CA VAL A 53 -28.85 -3.29 -15.27
C VAL A 53 -27.99 -2.20 -14.60
N LYS A 54 -27.37 -1.33 -15.41
CA LYS A 54 -26.58 -0.19 -14.96
C LYS A 54 -27.37 1.11 -15.07
N GLU A 55 -26.81 2.19 -14.55
CA GLU A 55 -27.39 3.53 -14.70
C GLU A 55 -27.51 3.89 -16.19
N TYR A 56 -28.65 4.46 -16.58
CA TYR A 56 -29.01 4.83 -17.96
C TYR A 56 -29.24 3.68 -18.95
N ASP A 57 -29.28 2.43 -18.49
CA ASP A 57 -29.63 1.32 -19.38
C ASP A 57 -31.11 1.32 -19.77
N THR A 58 -31.35 0.92 -21.01
CA THR A 58 -32.68 0.69 -21.58
C THR A 58 -32.72 -0.73 -22.16
N CYS A 59 -33.91 -1.28 -22.36
CA CYS A 59 -34.04 -2.57 -23.08
C CYS A 59 -33.35 -2.53 -24.46
N ILE A 60 -33.36 -1.38 -25.15
CA ILE A 60 -32.72 -1.21 -26.45
C ILE A 60 -31.19 -1.26 -26.31
N SER A 61 -30.59 -0.51 -25.38
CA SER A 61 -29.14 -0.50 -25.19
C SER A 61 -28.63 -1.89 -24.77
N ILE A 62 -29.30 -2.54 -23.83
CA ILE A 62 -28.94 -3.87 -23.34
C ILE A 62 -29.04 -4.92 -24.46
N SER A 63 -30.14 -4.92 -25.21
CA SER A 63 -30.36 -5.90 -26.28
C SER A 63 -29.33 -5.78 -27.41
N LEU A 64 -29.02 -4.55 -27.84
CA LEU A 64 -28.00 -4.29 -28.86
C LEU A 64 -26.58 -4.67 -28.40
N MET A 65 -26.21 -4.32 -27.16
CA MET A 65 -24.88 -4.66 -26.64
C MET A 65 -24.67 -6.17 -26.48
N ASN A 66 -25.75 -6.92 -26.25
CA ASN A 66 -25.70 -8.36 -26.01
C ASN A 66 -26.15 -9.19 -27.22
N ASN A 67 -26.33 -8.55 -28.38
CA ASN A 67 -26.71 -9.19 -29.64
C ASN A 67 -27.97 -10.08 -29.53
N ILE A 68 -28.98 -9.63 -28.77
CA ILE A 68 -30.30 -10.24 -28.71
C ILE A 68 -31.35 -9.23 -29.16
N THR A 69 -32.53 -9.69 -29.57
CA THR A 69 -33.63 -8.77 -29.88
C THR A 69 -34.28 -8.26 -28.59
N GLN A 70 -34.82 -7.03 -28.62
CA GLN A 70 -35.56 -6.48 -27.49
C GLN A 70 -36.75 -7.37 -27.09
N ASP A 71 -37.42 -7.99 -28.06
CA ASP A 71 -38.55 -8.88 -27.78
C ASP A 71 -38.09 -10.18 -27.10
N GLN A 72 -36.94 -10.74 -27.49
CA GLN A 72 -36.36 -11.87 -26.77
C GLN A 72 -36.02 -11.52 -25.32
N LEU A 73 -35.39 -10.35 -25.09
CA LEU A 73 -35.09 -9.88 -23.73
C LEU A 73 -36.36 -9.76 -22.89
N ARG A 74 -37.45 -9.27 -23.47
CA ARG A 74 -38.75 -9.14 -22.80
C ARG A 74 -39.37 -10.49 -22.48
N LEU A 75 -39.36 -11.42 -23.44
CA LEU A 75 -39.92 -12.76 -23.26
C LEU A 75 -39.17 -13.55 -22.17
N LEU A 76 -37.84 -13.47 -22.16
CA LEU A 76 -37.00 -14.18 -21.17
C LEU A 76 -37.21 -13.66 -19.73
N ASN A 77 -37.58 -12.40 -19.58
CA ASN A 77 -37.73 -11.73 -18.28
C ASN A 77 -39.18 -11.38 -17.92
N ASN A 78 -40.14 -11.90 -18.70
CA ASN A 78 -41.56 -11.67 -18.49
C ASN A 78 -41.95 -10.17 -18.45
N ILE A 79 -41.27 -9.33 -19.22
CA ILE A 79 -41.45 -7.87 -19.27
C ILE A 79 -42.58 -7.51 -20.25
N GLN A 80 -43.74 -7.14 -19.72
CA GLN A 80 -44.94 -6.81 -20.50
C GLN A 80 -45.16 -5.30 -20.61
N GLY A 81 -45.91 -4.88 -21.64
CA GLY A 81 -46.28 -3.48 -21.87
C GLY A 81 -45.07 -2.54 -21.85
N ASP A 82 -45.19 -1.46 -21.08
CA ASP A 82 -44.17 -0.42 -20.89
C ASP A 82 -43.08 -0.79 -19.87
N GLY A 83 -42.97 -2.06 -19.44
CA GLY A 83 -42.02 -2.50 -18.41
C GLY A 83 -40.55 -2.17 -18.71
N CYS A 84 -40.20 -1.96 -19.99
CA CYS A 84 -38.87 -1.51 -20.40
C CYS A 84 -38.51 -0.07 -19.98
N LEU A 85 -39.49 0.76 -19.61
CA LEU A 85 -39.26 2.12 -19.10
C LEU A 85 -38.91 2.13 -17.61
N PHE A 86 -39.08 1.01 -16.91
CA PHE A 86 -38.99 0.92 -15.45
C PHE A 86 -37.90 -0.05 -14.98
N LEU A 87 -36.87 -0.30 -15.81
CA LEU A 87 -35.71 -1.07 -15.40
C LEU A 87 -35.01 -0.37 -14.23
N ARG A 88 -34.69 -1.14 -13.18
CA ARG A 88 -34.00 -0.62 -11.99
C ARG A 88 -32.52 -0.97 -12.07
N VAL A 89 -31.65 -0.03 -11.71
CA VAL A 89 -30.21 -0.30 -11.55
C VAL A 89 -30.03 -1.45 -10.55
N GLY A 90 -29.19 -2.41 -10.89
CA GLY A 90 -28.96 -3.64 -10.12
C GLY A 90 -29.93 -4.78 -10.43
N GLN A 91 -30.97 -4.58 -11.24
CA GLN A 91 -31.88 -5.65 -11.67
C GLN A 91 -31.13 -6.66 -12.55
N GLU A 92 -31.28 -7.95 -12.28
CA GLU A 92 -30.76 -9.01 -13.14
C GLU A 92 -31.75 -9.37 -14.24
N LEU A 93 -31.26 -9.45 -15.48
CA LEU A 93 -32.00 -9.83 -16.66
C LEU A 93 -31.38 -11.07 -17.30
N LEU A 94 -32.18 -12.09 -17.55
CA LEU A 94 -31.81 -13.25 -18.31
C LEU A 94 -31.68 -12.89 -19.80
N LEU A 95 -30.48 -13.05 -20.35
CA LEU A 95 -30.20 -12.83 -21.77
C LEU A 95 -30.33 -14.11 -22.60
N GLY A 96 -30.20 -15.28 -21.96
CA GLY A 96 -30.36 -16.58 -22.61
C GLY A 96 -29.85 -17.74 -21.77
N MET A 97 -29.98 -18.94 -22.33
CA MET A 97 -29.43 -20.19 -21.79
C MET A 97 -28.36 -20.69 -22.77
N ALA A 98 -27.12 -20.82 -22.31
CA ALA A 98 -26.12 -21.60 -23.01
C ALA A 98 -26.41 -23.09 -22.76
N ALA A 99 -26.63 -23.85 -23.83
CA ALA A 99 -26.67 -25.31 -23.71
C ALA A 99 -25.30 -25.79 -23.23
N ALA A 100 -25.27 -26.63 -22.18
CA ALA A 100 -24.08 -27.41 -21.87
C ALA A 100 -23.83 -28.36 -23.03
N GLU A 101 -23.00 -27.93 -23.98
CA GLU A 101 -22.52 -28.81 -25.02
C GLU A 101 -21.64 -29.87 -24.33
N PRO A 102 -21.89 -31.18 -24.54
CA PRO A 102 -20.99 -32.19 -24.02
C PRO A 102 -19.65 -31.93 -24.69
N THR A 103 -18.65 -31.59 -23.89
CA THR A 103 -17.27 -31.45 -24.36
C THR A 103 -16.86 -32.80 -24.94
N ALA A 104 -17.00 -32.96 -26.26
CA ALA A 104 -16.29 -34.01 -26.99
C ALA A 104 -14.83 -33.85 -26.61
N GLY A 105 -14.26 -34.92 -26.06
CA GLY A 105 -12.92 -34.92 -25.48
C GLY A 105 -11.95 -34.17 -26.37
N ALA A 106 -11.21 -33.25 -25.76
CA ALA A 106 -10.16 -32.51 -26.43
C ALA A 106 -9.23 -33.51 -27.14
N GLU A 107 -9.32 -33.57 -28.47
CA GLU A 107 -8.17 -33.99 -29.25
C GLU A 107 -7.07 -33.00 -28.89
N VAL A 108 -5.98 -33.52 -28.33
CA VAL A 108 -4.85 -32.77 -27.81
C VAL A 108 -4.17 -32.06 -28.98
N ILE A 109 -4.75 -30.93 -29.40
CA ILE A 109 -3.98 -29.88 -30.03
C ILE A 109 -2.95 -29.51 -28.96
N PRO A 110 -1.63 -29.56 -29.23
CA PRO A 110 -0.67 -29.03 -28.29
C PRO A 110 -1.09 -27.59 -28.06
N THR A 111 -1.61 -27.33 -26.85
CA THR A 111 -1.86 -26.00 -26.37
C THR A 111 -0.51 -25.31 -26.52
N THR A 112 -0.40 -24.39 -27.48
CA THR A 112 0.56 -23.30 -27.32
C THR A 112 0.21 -22.76 -25.95
N MET A 113 1.06 -23.03 -24.95
CA MET A 113 0.84 -22.59 -23.58
C MET A 113 0.65 -21.07 -23.66
N LEU A 114 -0.61 -20.62 -23.71
CA LEU A 114 -0.90 -19.25 -23.40
C LEU A 114 -0.46 -19.15 -21.94
N PRO A 115 0.47 -18.25 -21.60
CA PRO A 115 0.79 -18.07 -20.20
C PRO A 115 -0.55 -17.86 -19.49
N SER A 116 -0.83 -18.69 -18.48
CA SER A 116 -1.79 -18.30 -17.45
C SER A 116 -1.45 -16.85 -17.11
N PRO A 117 -2.41 -15.92 -16.94
CA PRO A 117 -2.07 -14.65 -16.34
C PRO A 117 -1.34 -15.00 -15.05
N THR A 118 -0.03 -14.75 -15.03
CA THR A 118 0.73 -14.85 -13.81
C THR A 118 0.03 -13.90 -12.86
N PRO A 119 -0.36 -14.30 -11.63
CA PRO A 119 -0.82 -13.34 -10.65
C PRO A 119 0.15 -12.16 -10.67
N PHE A 120 -0.38 -10.94 -10.72
CA PHE A 120 0.45 -9.75 -10.82
C PHE A 120 1.29 -9.69 -9.55
N ASN A 121 2.52 -10.23 -9.62
CA ASN A 121 3.55 -10.09 -8.59
C ASN A 121 4.07 -8.65 -8.65
N GLY A 122 3.19 -7.70 -8.37
CA GLY A 122 3.60 -6.33 -8.17
C GLY A 122 4.15 -6.18 -6.76
N SER A 123 4.94 -5.14 -6.59
CA SER A 123 5.44 -4.74 -5.28
C SER A 123 4.66 -3.54 -4.75
N GLY A 124 4.58 -3.45 -3.43
CA GLY A 124 4.16 -2.26 -2.70
C GLY A 124 5.31 -1.68 -1.87
N GLU A 125 5.02 -0.60 -1.17
CA GLU A 125 5.91 0.03 -0.19
C GLU A 125 5.25 -0.03 1.19
N LEU A 126 6.02 -0.43 2.19
CA LEU A 126 5.58 -0.49 3.58
C LEU A 126 6.44 0.46 4.41
N CYS A 127 5.82 1.45 5.05
CA CYS A 127 6.50 2.38 5.93
C CYS A 127 6.13 2.12 7.39
N VAL A 128 7.11 2.20 8.28
CA VAL A 128 6.94 1.99 9.71
C VAL A 128 7.50 3.17 10.47
N LEU A 129 6.67 3.79 11.31
CA LEU A 129 7.07 4.89 12.18
C LEU A 129 6.96 4.48 13.64
N LEU A 130 8.03 4.69 14.40
CA LEU A 130 7.96 4.73 15.86
C LEU A 130 8.04 6.20 16.27
N PHE A 131 7.07 6.70 17.03
CA PHE A 131 7.05 8.08 17.51
C PHE A 131 7.06 8.16 19.03
N ASN A 132 7.54 9.30 19.54
CA ASN A 132 7.48 9.64 20.95
C ASN A 132 6.09 10.18 21.29
N ASP A 133 5.27 9.33 21.92
CA ASP A 133 3.91 9.62 22.35
C ASP A 133 3.97 10.39 23.68
N ILE A 134 4.02 11.72 23.59
CA ILE A 134 4.29 12.60 24.73
C ILE A 134 3.10 12.59 25.67
N ASN A 135 1.88 12.59 25.13
CA ASN A 135 0.65 12.70 25.91
C ASN A 135 0.02 11.33 26.25
N GLY A 136 0.49 10.24 25.63
CA GLY A 136 0.06 8.86 25.89
C GLY A 136 -1.25 8.47 25.19
N ASN A 137 -1.69 9.19 24.17
CA ASN A 137 -2.97 8.95 23.48
C ASN A 137 -2.87 7.96 22.31
N ALA A 138 -1.67 7.46 22.01
CA ALA A 138 -1.36 6.54 20.92
C ALA A 138 -1.71 7.08 19.51
N PHE A 139 -1.66 8.40 19.32
CA PHE A 139 -1.90 9.05 18.04
C PHE A 139 -0.99 10.26 17.86
N ILE A 140 -0.32 10.36 16.71
CA ILE A 140 0.59 11.47 16.41
C ILE A 140 -0.18 12.79 16.40
N ASP A 141 0.12 13.64 17.37
CA ASP A 141 -0.47 14.96 17.51
C ASP A 141 0.52 16.08 17.18
N ASP A 142 0.11 16.97 16.27
CA ASP A 142 0.85 18.17 15.88
C ASP A 142 0.93 19.19 17.03
N ASP A 143 -0.08 19.22 17.93
CA ASP A 143 -0.15 20.18 19.04
C ASP A 143 0.93 19.90 20.10
N THR A 144 1.28 18.62 20.31
CA THR A 144 2.35 18.21 21.24
C THR A 144 3.71 17.99 20.56
N VAL A 145 3.79 18.15 19.24
CA VAL A 145 5.01 17.97 18.44
C VAL A 145 5.62 16.58 18.68
N GLU A 146 4.83 15.54 18.42
CA GLU A 146 5.27 14.15 18.57
C GLU A 146 6.17 13.75 17.39
N LEU A 147 7.44 13.45 17.69
CA LEU A 147 8.49 13.25 16.71
C LEU A 147 8.88 11.76 16.55
N PRO A 148 9.47 11.38 15.41
CA PRO A 148 10.06 10.06 15.23
C PRO A 148 11.08 9.74 16.33
N LEU A 149 10.99 8.53 16.88
CA LEU A 149 11.78 8.04 18.00
C LEU A 149 12.82 7.02 17.51
N ALA A 150 14.10 7.38 17.63
CA ALA A 150 15.22 6.54 17.26
C ALA A 150 15.58 5.49 18.34
N GLY A 151 16.34 4.47 17.94
CA GLY A 151 16.94 3.49 18.84
C GLY A 151 16.05 2.30 19.19
N GLY A 152 14.83 2.25 18.67
CA GLY A 152 14.03 1.04 18.61
C GLY A 152 14.49 0.12 17.47
N ALA A 153 13.87 -1.05 17.38
CA ALA A 153 14.08 -1.99 16.28
C ALA A 153 12.74 -2.33 15.61
N ILE A 154 12.76 -2.54 14.30
CA ILE A 154 11.64 -2.92 13.44
C ILE A 154 11.93 -4.32 12.91
N SER A 155 10.93 -5.19 12.92
CA SER A 155 10.98 -6.49 12.24
C SER A 155 9.76 -6.66 11.34
N VAL A 156 9.99 -6.92 10.06
CA VAL A 156 8.96 -7.14 9.03
C VAL A 156 9.13 -8.54 8.47
N ASN A 157 8.10 -9.36 8.62
CA ASN A 157 8.09 -10.74 8.14
C ASN A 157 6.85 -11.01 7.29
N ASP A 158 6.99 -11.71 6.17
CA ASP A 158 5.83 -12.16 5.42
C ASP A 158 5.29 -13.50 5.98
N ARG A 159 4.01 -13.78 5.71
CA ARG A 159 3.39 -15.03 6.16
C ARG A 159 4.06 -16.28 5.58
N SER A 160 4.64 -16.16 4.39
CA SER A 160 5.30 -17.27 3.70
C SER A 160 6.74 -17.54 4.16
N GLY A 161 7.32 -16.66 5.00
CA GLY A 161 8.66 -16.77 5.54
C GLY A 161 9.78 -16.50 4.53
N ARG A 162 9.47 -15.89 3.38
CA ARG A 162 10.45 -15.50 2.35
C ARG A 162 11.10 -14.15 2.65
N ILE A 163 10.38 -13.26 3.32
CA ILE A 163 10.83 -11.93 3.72
C ILE A 163 11.01 -11.93 5.24
N ALA A 164 12.20 -11.53 5.67
CA ALA A 164 12.52 -11.26 7.06
C ALA A 164 13.51 -10.10 7.09
N ILE A 165 13.01 -8.91 7.39
CA ILE A 165 13.80 -7.67 7.42
C ILE A 165 13.85 -7.18 8.86
N ASN A 166 15.04 -6.78 9.31
CA ASN A 166 15.23 -6.09 10.58
C ASN A 166 15.94 -4.76 10.33
N GLU A 167 15.42 -3.69 10.93
CA GLU A 167 15.96 -2.35 10.80
C GLU A 167 15.86 -1.61 12.14
N ASN A 168 16.62 -0.54 12.34
CA ASN A 168 16.48 0.31 13.53
C ASN A 168 15.61 1.52 13.22
N THR A 169 14.86 2.00 14.21
CA THR A 169 14.08 3.23 14.06
C THR A 169 14.99 4.45 14.00
N SER A 170 14.59 5.45 13.20
CA SER A 170 15.34 6.69 12.99
C SER A 170 14.59 7.89 13.57
N SER A 171 15.32 8.96 13.90
CA SER A 171 14.75 10.26 14.27
C SER A 171 14.41 11.12 13.05
N SER A 172 14.72 10.65 11.83
CA SER A 172 14.52 11.40 10.59
C SER A 172 13.15 11.19 9.94
N GLY A 173 12.32 10.28 10.47
CA GLY A 173 11.04 9.91 9.88
C GLY A 173 10.78 8.42 9.96
N GLU A 174 9.77 7.97 9.19
CA GLU A 174 9.43 6.56 9.02
C GLU A 174 10.50 5.80 8.22
N SER A 175 10.66 4.51 8.51
CA SER A 175 11.50 3.60 7.73
C SER A 175 10.63 2.89 6.69
N CYS A 176 10.93 3.11 5.40
CA CYS A 176 10.15 2.54 4.30
C CYS A 176 10.88 1.40 3.57
N PHE A 177 10.20 0.27 3.45
CA PHE A 177 10.61 -0.93 2.75
C PHE A 177 9.95 -0.97 1.38
N LYS A 178 10.76 -0.78 0.34
CA LYS A 178 10.31 -0.74 -1.05
C LYS A 178 10.38 -2.11 -1.70
N ASP A 179 9.66 -2.25 -2.80
CA ASP A 179 9.70 -3.42 -3.66
C ASP A 179 9.28 -4.73 -2.95
N LEU A 180 8.44 -4.62 -1.92
CA LEU A 180 7.90 -5.77 -1.20
C LEU A 180 6.77 -6.42 -1.99
N PRO A 181 6.83 -7.74 -2.30
CA PRO A 181 5.74 -8.43 -2.99
C PRO A 181 4.39 -8.27 -2.28
N GLU A 182 3.29 -8.29 -3.02
CA GLU A 182 1.97 -8.39 -2.39
C GLU A 182 1.86 -9.64 -1.50
N ASP A 183 1.57 -9.43 -0.21
CA ASP A 183 1.38 -10.48 0.78
C ASP A 183 0.76 -9.91 2.07
N ILE A 184 0.55 -10.76 3.06
CA ILE A 184 0.27 -10.36 4.43
C ILE A 184 1.59 -10.35 5.21
N TYR A 185 1.93 -9.18 5.77
CA TYR A 185 3.13 -8.92 6.55
C TYR A 185 2.80 -8.79 8.04
N SER A 186 3.54 -9.51 8.87
CA SER A 186 3.60 -9.33 10.32
C SER A 186 4.72 -8.34 10.63
N ILE A 187 4.33 -7.17 11.14
CA ILE A 187 5.22 -6.08 11.52
C ILE A 187 5.31 -6.06 13.03
N SER A 188 6.50 -5.88 13.57
CA SER A 188 6.71 -5.73 15.01
C SER A 188 7.81 -4.74 15.31
N ILE A 189 7.74 -4.14 16.50
CA ILE A 189 8.75 -3.24 17.00
C ILE A 189 9.27 -3.63 18.39
N ALA A 190 10.53 -3.30 18.65
CA ALA A 190 11.09 -3.19 19.97
C ALA A 190 11.25 -1.70 20.32
N VAL A 191 10.63 -1.29 21.42
CA VAL A 191 10.76 0.07 21.96
C VAL A 191 12.16 0.26 22.56
N PRO A 192 12.81 1.42 22.36
CA PRO A 192 14.13 1.70 22.92
C PRO A 192 14.16 1.63 24.45
N GLU A 193 15.36 1.46 25.01
CA GLU A 193 15.55 1.54 26.46
C GLU A 193 15.04 2.86 27.03
N GLY A 194 14.42 2.78 28.20
CA GLY A 194 13.86 3.92 28.90
C GLY A 194 12.51 4.40 28.37
N TYR A 195 11.89 3.68 27.42
CA TYR A 195 10.54 3.96 26.93
C TYR A 195 9.60 2.76 27.19
N ASN A 196 8.32 3.05 27.33
CA ASN A 196 7.24 2.06 27.39
C ASN A 196 6.33 2.22 26.17
N ALA A 197 5.93 1.11 25.56
CA ALA A 197 4.96 1.13 24.46
C ALA A 197 3.61 1.69 24.94
N THR A 198 3.03 2.62 24.18
CA THR A 198 1.68 3.15 24.43
C THR A 198 0.62 2.48 23.56
N MET A 199 1.05 1.69 22.57
CA MET A 199 0.19 0.88 21.73
C MET A 199 0.73 -0.54 21.51
N ARG A 200 -0.03 -1.36 20.76
CA ARG A 200 0.42 -2.70 20.36
C ARG A 200 1.77 -2.61 19.64
N THR A 201 2.68 -3.53 19.92
CA THR A 201 4.01 -3.57 19.30
C THR A 201 4.08 -4.51 18.09
N SER A 202 2.95 -5.06 17.65
CA SER A 202 2.87 -5.88 16.44
C SER A 202 1.49 -5.81 15.77
N VAL A 203 1.47 -5.93 14.44
CA VAL A 203 0.27 -5.92 13.60
C VAL A 203 0.48 -6.70 12.31
N ASP A 204 -0.57 -7.37 11.84
CA ASP A 204 -0.62 -7.96 10.50
C ASP A 204 -1.26 -7.00 9.51
N VAL A 205 -0.62 -6.78 8.36
CA VAL A 205 -1.08 -5.86 7.33
C VAL A 205 -1.05 -6.53 5.97
N LYS A 206 -2.13 -6.38 5.21
CA LYS A 206 -2.19 -6.82 3.81
C LYS A 206 -1.58 -5.73 2.93
N LEU A 207 -0.43 -6.02 2.33
CA LEU A 207 0.21 -5.17 1.34
C LEU A 207 -0.34 -5.50 -0.05
N ILE A 208 -0.83 -4.49 -0.75
CA ILE A 208 -1.33 -4.61 -2.13
C ILE A 208 -0.27 -4.02 -3.07
N ALA A 209 -0.08 -4.65 -4.23
CA ALA A 209 0.82 -4.14 -5.24
C ALA A 209 0.48 -2.71 -5.69
N GLY A 210 1.48 -1.84 -5.72
CA GLY A 210 1.36 -0.43 -6.10
C GLY A 210 0.94 0.52 -4.97
N ASP A 211 0.52 0.01 -3.82
CA ASP A 211 0.13 0.82 -2.66
C ASP A 211 1.33 1.14 -1.77
N ILE A 212 1.24 2.29 -1.08
CA ILE A 212 2.09 2.65 0.05
C ILE A 212 1.26 2.45 1.31
N THR A 213 1.69 1.57 2.19
CA THR A 213 1.03 1.31 3.47
C THR A 213 1.90 1.82 4.61
N SER A 214 1.37 2.70 5.46
CA SER A 214 2.08 3.20 6.64
C SER A 214 1.49 2.60 7.93
N VAL A 215 2.36 2.30 8.87
CA VAL A 215 2.03 1.68 10.16
C VAL A 215 2.78 2.41 11.27
N ASP A 216 2.00 2.94 12.21
CA ASP A 216 2.54 3.72 13.32
C ASP A 216 2.59 2.92 14.62
N PHE A 217 3.63 3.20 15.39
CA PHE A 217 3.89 2.69 16.73
C PHE A 217 4.27 3.84 17.67
N GLY A 218 3.77 3.79 18.91
CA GLY A 218 3.94 4.85 19.90
C GLY A 218 4.62 4.34 21.16
N ALA A 219 5.49 5.18 21.71
CA ALA A 219 6.12 4.92 23.00
C ALA A 219 6.33 6.20 23.80
N GLN A 220 6.17 6.12 25.12
CA GLN A 220 6.33 7.23 26.05
C GLN A 220 7.53 6.97 26.96
N ILE A 221 8.20 8.04 27.40
CA ILE A 221 9.30 7.93 28.37
C ILE A 221 8.83 7.20 29.63
N SER A 222 9.63 6.22 30.06
CA SER A 222 9.37 5.49 31.30
C SER A 222 9.64 6.40 32.49
N ALA A 223 8.79 6.37 33.52
CA ALA A 223 9.06 7.05 34.79
C ALA A 223 10.39 6.61 35.45
N ALA A 224 10.88 5.40 35.13
CA ALA A 224 12.20 4.90 35.56
C ALA A 224 13.39 5.46 34.76
N ALA A 225 13.13 6.12 33.63
CA ALA A 225 14.12 6.73 32.75
C ALA A 225 14.19 8.25 32.93
N GLU A 226 13.34 8.85 33.78
CA GLU A 226 13.60 10.20 34.26
C GLU A 226 14.95 10.20 35.01
N PRO A 227 15.91 11.05 34.63
CA PRO A 227 16.97 11.39 35.55
C PRO A 227 16.27 12.05 36.74
N ALA A 228 16.40 11.45 37.92
CA ALA A 228 15.93 12.08 39.15
C ALA A 228 16.43 13.55 39.15
N PRO A 229 15.55 14.55 39.34
CA PRO A 229 15.98 15.95 39.40
C PRO A 229 17.02 16.10 40.52
N GLY A 230 18.30 16.16 40.14
CA GLY A 230 19.40 16.47 41.04
C GLY A 230 20.13 15.31 41.71
N GLU A 231 20.41 14.19 41.03
CA GLU A 231 21.61 13.41 41.39
C GLU A 231 22.86 14.14 40.88
N VAL A 232 23.22 15.24 41.55
CA VAL A 232 24.63 15.42 41.86
C VAL A 232 25.03 14.15 42.58
N ALA A 233 26.00 13.42 42.04
CA ALA A 233 26.67 12.35 42.77
C ALA A 233 27.11 12.95 44.11
N ALA A 234 26.31 12.75 45.14
CA ALA A 234 26.68 13.09 46.49
C ALA A 234 27.79 12.08 46.79
N ASP A 235 29.03 12.51 46.59
CA ASP A 235 30.17 11.97 47.29
C ASP A 235 29.86 12.17 48.79
N ASN A 236 29.04 11.26 49.32
CA ASN A 236 28.49 11.24 50.68
C ASN A 236 29.58 10.89 51.70
N ARG A 237 30.83 11.24 51.41
CA ARG A 237 31.91 11.30 52.39
C ARG A 237 31.76 12.61 53.12
N SER A 238 30.88 12.66 54.12
CA SER A 238 30.81 13.82 55.01
C SER A 238 32.18 13.98 55.69
N PRO A 239 32.98 15.02 55.37
CA PRO A 239 34.30 15.20 55.97
C PRO A 239 34.17 15.39 57.49
N LEU A 240 33.02 15.88 57.95
CA LEU A 240 32.68 16.02 59.35
C LEU A 240 32.61 14.66 60.09
N LEU A 241 32.02 13.62 59.50
CA LEU A 241 32.00 12.28 60.10
C LEU A 241 33.40 11.65 60.08
N GLY A 242 34.20 11.91 59.05
CA GLY A 242 35.61 11.47 59.01
C GLY A 242 36.46 12.11 60.11
N ILE A 243 36.28 13.41 60.36
CA ILE A 243 36.98 14.15 61.42
C ILE A 243 36.53 13.66 62.80
N LEU A 244 35.22 13.50 63.02
CA LEU A 244 34.69 12.95 64.28
C LEU A 244 35.19 11.53 64.54
N GLY A 245 35.17 10.66 63.53
CA GLY A 245 35.73 9.31 63.63
C GLY A 245 37.23 9.31 63.95
N GLY A 246 38.00 10.20 63.32
CA GLY A 246 39.43 10.38 63.60
C GLY A 246 39.69 10.83 65.04
N LEU A 247 38.92 11.79 65.56
CA LEU A 247 39.06 12.25 66.94
C LEU A 247 38.76 11.13 67.95
N VAL A 248 37.69 10.36 67.74
CA VAL A 248 37.34 9.22 68.60
C VAL A 248 38.47 8.20 68.65
N LEU A 249 39.11 7.89 67.52
CA LEU A 249 40.25 6.97 67.47
C LEU A 249 41.46 7.51 68.23
N VAL A 250 41.81 8.79 68.06
CA VAL A 250 42.94 9.41 68.77
C VAL A 250 42.71 9.41 70.28
N PHE A 251 41.50 9.75 70.72
CA PHE A 251 41.13 9.69 72.14
C PHE A 251 41.19 8.25 72.69
N GLY A 252 40.68 7.27 71.95
CA GLY A 252 40.72 5.86 72.34
C GLY A 252 42.15 5.33 72.49
N VAL A 253 43.03 5.61 71.52
CA VAL A 253 44.44 5.21 71.57
C VAL A 253 45.17 5.91 72.73
N GLY A 254 44.96 7.21 72.90
CA GLY A 254 45.56 7.97 74.01
C GLY A 254 45.15 7.44 75.38
N PHE A 255 43.86 7.13 75.55
CA PHE A 255 43.34 6.54 76.78
C PHE A 255 43.91 5.14 77.04
N GLY A 256 44.02 4.30 76.00
CA GLY A 256 44.63 2.97 76.11
C GLY A 256 46.09 3.01 76.55
N LEU A 257 46.90 3.89 75.94
CA LEU A 257 48.30 4.08 76.32
C LEU A 257 48.44 4.63 77.75
N TYR A 258 47.56 5.55 78.14
CA TYR A 258 47.51 6.09 79.50
C TYR A 258 47.20 5.00 80.55
N ALA A 259 46.20 4.16 80.28
CA ALA A 259 45.84 3.05 81.16
C ALA A 259 46.98 2.01 81.29
N LEU A 260 47.66 1.70 80.19
CA LEU A 260 48.83 0.81 80.20
C LEU A 260 50.01 1.39 81.01
N ASN A 261 50.18 2.71 81.00
CA ASN A 261 51.21 3.38 81.81
C ASN A 261 50.87 3.38 83.30
N LEU A 262 49.58 3.47 83.66
CA LEU A 262 49.11 3.35 85.04
C LEU A 262 49.29 1.93 85.60
N GLN A 263 49.13 0.89 84.78
CA GLN A 263 49.36 -0.51 85.20
C GLN A 263 50.84 -0.86 85.38
N ARG A 264 51.76 -0.01 84.90
CA ARG A 264 53.22 -0.22 85.01
C ARG A 264 53.84 0.51 86.22
N LYS A 265 53.06 1.30 86.96
CA LYS A 265 53.44 1.88 88.26
C LYS A 265 52.88 1.03 89.40
#